data_AF-A1BFD4-F1
#
_entry.id   AF-A1BFD4-F1
#
_cell.length_a   1.000
_cell.length_b   1.000
_cell.length_c   1.000
_cell.angle_alpha   90.00
_cell.angle_beta   90.00
_cell.angle_gamma   90.00
#
_symmetry.space_group_name_H-M   'P 1'
#
loop_
_entity.id
_entity.type
_entity.pdbx_description
1 polymer ?
#
loop_
_entity_poly.entity_id
_entity_poly.type
_entity_poly.pdbx_seq_one_letter_code
_entity_poly.pdbx_strand_id
1 'polypeptide(L)'
;MSDKPNLLEDVRFAGVVADLENIRRELVKTGKLVSLTGTTESDIAIEFADYGEGKQAEPSILLKVVSSEDFDGDEVLLEDFEDCVIGMLEVASREWSQEVTDLLGDDRQIILLINGEEY
;
A
#
# COMPACT_ATOMS: atom_id res chain seq x y z
N MET A 1 -6.56 -7.61 -25.07
CA MET A 1 -6.14 -8.33 -23.84
C MET A 1 -4.75 -7.82 -23.55
N SER A 2 -4.60 -6.98 -22.53
CA SER A 2 -3.26 -6.49 -22.18
C SER A 2 -2.65 -7.56 -21.29
N ASP A 3 -1.55 -8.17 -21.73
CA ASP A 3 -0.63 -8.93 -20.88
C ASP A 3 -0.03 -7.93 -19.87
N LYS A 4 -0.83 -7.54 -18.87
CA LYS A 4 -0.32 -6.76 -17.75
C LYS A 4 0.62 -7.69 -16.98
N PRO A 5 1.88 -7.29 -16.77
CA PRO A 5 2.82 -8.11 -16.02
C PRO A 5 2.20 -8.40 -14.65
N ASN A 6 2.15 -9.68 -14.28
CA ASN A 6 1.75 -10.06 -12.94
C ASN A 6 2.90 -9.67 -11.99
N LEU A 7 2.82 -8.45 -11.44
CA LEU A 7 3.89 -7.85 -10.64
C LEU A 7 4.23 -8.69 -9.40
N LEU A 8 3.29 -9.49 -8.89
CA LEU A 8 3.53 -10.41 -7.78
C LEU A 8 4.41 -11.62 -8.16
N GLU A 9 4.39 -12.03 -9.43
CA GLU A 9 5.16 -13.16 -9.94
C GLU A 9 6.45 -12.72 -10.65
N ASP A 10 6.64 -11.40 -10.83
CA ASP A 10 7.81 -10.83 -11.46
C ASP A 10 8.97 -10.71 -10.47
N VAL A 11 10.05 -11.44 -10.73
CA VAL A 11 11.24 -11.48 -9.86
C VAL A 11 11.85 -10.10 -9.61
N ARG A 12 11.66 -9.14 -10.52
CA ARG A 12 12.14 -7.76 -10.36
C ARG A 12 11.45 -7.05 -9.19
N PHE A 13 10.21 -7.44 -8.88
CA PHE A 13 9.41 -6.87 -7.80
C PHE A 13 9.55 -7.63 -6.48
N ALA A 14 10.32 -8.72 -6.43
CA ALA A 14 10.48 -9.51 -5.21
C ALA A 14 10.99 -8.68 -4.01
N GLY A 15 11.89 -7.71 -4.27
CA GLY A 15 12.36 -6.76 -3.25
C GLY A 15 11.24 -5.84 -2.74
N VAL A 16 10.47 -5.25 -3.67
CA VAL A 16 9.30 -4.41 -3.35
C VAL A 16 8.29 -5.18 -2.51
N VAL A 17 7.92 -6.39 -2.93
CA VAL A 17 6.97 -7.24 -2.20
C VAL A 17 7.48 -7.56 -0.81
N ALA A 18 8.78 -7.88 -0.67
CA ALA A 18 9.39 -8.15 0.64
C ALA A 18 9.34 -6.92 1.57
N ASP A 19 9.60 -5.73 1.03
CA ASP A 19 9.53 -4.48 1.80
C ASP A 19 8.11 -4.14 2.21
N LEU A 20 7.14 -4.25 1.31
CA LEU A 20 5.72 -4.03 1.61
C LEU A 20 5.21 -5.03 2.66
N GLU A 21 5.60 -6.29 2.56
CA GLU A 21 5.31 -7.31 3.58
C GLU A 21 5.97 -6.99 4.93
N ASN A 22 7.18 -6.42 4.91
CA ASN A 22 7.84 -5.98 6.14
C ASN A 22 7.09 -4.78 6.76
N ILE A 23 6.65 -3.82 5.95
CA ILE A 23 5.83 -2.68 6.38
C ILE A 23 4.53 -3.17 7.00
N ARG A 24 3.79 -4.05 6.32
CA ARG A 24 2.56 -4.69 6.84
C ARG A 24 2.81 -5.30 8.22
N ARG A 25 3.86 -6.11 8.36
CA ARG A 25 4.18 -6.77 9.65
C ARG A 25 4.49 -5.77 10.75
N GLU A 26 5.24 -4.71 10.45
CA GLU A 26 5.56 -3.68 11.44
C GLU A 26 4.32 -2.86 11.83
N LEU A 27 3.40 -2.55 10.91
CA LEU A 27 2.14 -1.87 11.24
C LEU A 27 1.26 -2.72 12.17
N VAL A 28 1.16 -4.03 11.92
CA VAL A 28 0.45 -4.97 12.80
C VAL A 28 1.14 -5.04 14.16
N LYS A 29 2.47 -5.25 14.17
CA LYS A 29 3.27 -5.45 15.39
C LYS A 29 3.32 -4.22 16.31
N THR A 30 3.35 -3.02 15.73
CA THR A 30 3.35 -1.76 16.48
C THR A 30 1.96 -1.41 17.03
N GLY A 31 0.91 -2.15 16.64
CA GLY A 31 -0.46 -1.88 17.05
C GLY A 31 -1.08 -0.68 16.34
N LYS A 32 -0.45 -0.14 15.29
CA LYS A 32 -0.96 1.01 14.53
C LYS A 32 -2.34 0.73 13.93
N LEU A 33 -2.54 -0.47 13.38
CA LEU A 33 -3.86 -0.88 12.88
C LEU A 33 -4.90 -1.00 13.98
N VAL A 34 -4.52 -1.43 15.19
CA VAL A 34 -5.43 -1.51 16.33
C VAL A 34 -5.83 -0.11 16.81
N SER A 35 -4.89 0.83 16.82
CA SER A 35 -5.19 2.23 17.13
C SER A 35 -6.15 2.86 16.14
N LEU A 36 -6.05 2.48 14.86
CA LEU A 36 -6.91 3.00 13.80
C LEU A 36 -8.30 2.32 13.77
N THR A 37 -8.34 1.00 13.84
CA THR A 37 -9.54 0.18 13.62
C THR A 37 -10.28 -0.20 14.91
N GLY A 38 -9.63 -0.06 16.07
CA GLY A 38 -10.15 -0.53 17.36
C GLY A 38 -10.04 -2.03 17.60
N THR A 39 -9.59 -2.83 16.62
CA THR A 39 -9.55 -4.30 16.69
C THR A 39 -8.17 -4.88 16.35
N THR A 40 -7.84 -6.03 16.94
CA THR A 40 -6.63 -6.81 16.61
C THR A 40 -6.81 -7.76 15.43
N GLU A 41 -8.01 -7.86 14.89
CA GLU A 41 -8.33 -8.68 13.72
C GLU A 41 -8.15 -7.90 12.39
N SER A 42 -7.49 -6.75 12.45
CA SER A 42 -7.16 -5.92 11.28
C SER A 42 -5.79 -6.28 10.67
N ASP A 43 -5.68 -6.10 9.37
CA ASP A 43 -4.47 -6.38 8.58
C ASP A 43 -4.37 -5.42 7.38
N ILE A 44 -3.24 -5.45 6.67
CA ILE A 44 -3.05 -4.77 5.39
C ILE A 44 -3.03 -5.78 4.25
N ALA A 45 -3.89 -5.60 3.26
CA ALA A 45 -3.79 -6.26 1.98
C ALA A 45 -2.98 -5.39 1.00
N ILE A 46 -2.02 -6.01 0.33
CA ILE A 46 -1.18 -5.39 -0.70
C ILE A 46 -1.71 -5.82 -2.07
N GLU A 47 -2.09 -4.87 -2.91
CA GLU A 47 -2.55 -5.13 -4.26
C GLU A 47 -1.75 -4.32 -5.27
N PHE A 48 -1.38 -4.95 -6.38
CA PHE A 48 -0.82 -4.26 -7.54
C PHE A 48 -1.95 -4.07 -8.55
N ALA A 49 -2.30 -2.82 -8.82
CA ALA A 49 -3.42 -2.46 -9.67
C ALA A 49 -3.04 -1.28 -10.57
N ASP A 50 -3.98 -0.82 -11.39
CA ASP A 50 -3.85 0.48 -12.04
C ASP A 50 -4.81 1.46 -11.38
N TYR A 51 -4.34 2.67 -11.13
CA TYR A 51 -5.15 3.74 -10.58
C TYR A 51 -5.41 4.83 -11.63
N GLY A 52 -6.65 5.33 -11.67
CA GLY A 52 -7.11 6.31 -12.65
C GLY A 52 -8.02 5.72 -13.74
N GLU A 53 -8.52 6.59 -14.62
CA GLU A 53 -9.53 6.21 -15.62
C GLU A 53 -8.95 5.99 -17.03
N GLY A 54 -9.34 4.88 -17.65
CA GLY A 54 -9.15 4.62 -19.07
C GLY A 54 -7.67 4.60 -19.49
N LYS A 55 -7.27 5.55 -20.33
CA LYS A 55 -5.89 5.62 -20.87
C LYS A 55 -4.90 6.34 -19.95
N GLN A 56 -5.39 6.90 -18.85
CA GLN A 56 -4.57 7.58 -17.84
C GLN A 56 -4.33 6.70 -16.62
N ALA A 57 -4.78 5.45 -16.63
CA ALA A 57 -4.55 4.54 -15.54
C ALA A 57 -3.06 4.21 -15.45
N GLU A 58 -2.44 4.51 -14.30
CA GLU A 58 -1.03 4.29 -14.02
C GLU A 58 -0.86 3.06 -13.11
N PRO A 59 0.21 2.27 -13.29
CA PRO A 59 0.52 1.19 -12.35
C PRO A 59 0.68 1.74 -10.92
N SER A 60 0.04 1.11 -9.95
CA SER A 60 0.01 1.56 -8.57
C SER A 60 0.06 0.40 -7.58
N ILE A 61 0.58 0.71 -6.40
CA ILE A 61 0.55 -0.19 -5.25
C ILE A 61 -0.57 0.31 -4.33
N LEU A 62 -1.57 -0.52 -4.10
CA LEU A 62 -2.67 -0.25 -3.19
C LEU A 62 -2.40 -0.96 -1.87
N LEU A 63 -2.42 -0.21 -0.78
CA LEU A 63 -2.41 -0.74 0.58
C LEU A 63 -3.81 -0.60 1.15
N LYS A 64 -4.47 -1.73 1.43
CA LYS A 64 -5.85 -1.75 1.91
C LYS A 64 -5.92 -2.17 3.36
N VAL A 65 -6.55 -1.36 4.21
CA VAL A 65 -6.86 -1.78 5.58
C VAL A 65 -8.04 -2.75 5.53
N VAL A 66 -7.79 -4.00 5.89
CA VAL A 66 -8.81 -5.05 6.02
C VAL A 66 -9.11 -5.21 7.50
N SER A 67 -10.38 -5.08 7.87
CA SER A 67 -10.85 -5.21 9.25
C SER A 67 -12.10 -6.09 9.28
N SER A 68 -12.28 -6.87 10.35
CA SER A 68 -13.52 -7.63 10.59
C SER A 68 -14.68 -6.75 11.02
N GLU A 69 -14.39 -5.55 11.52
CA GLU A 69 -15.35 -4.55 11.94
C GLU A 69 -15.20 -3.29 11.07
N ASP A 70 -16.33 -2.69 10.70
CA ASP A 70 -16.34 -1.34 10.12
C ASP A 70 -15.80 -0.37 11.17
N PHE A 71 -14.90 0.52 10.74
CA PHE A 71 -14.37 1.58 11.59
C PHE A 71 -14.54 2.91 10.87
N ASP A 72 -14.97 3.91 11.62
CA ASP A 72 -14.95 5.30 11.17
C ASP A 72 -13.65 5.87 11.74
N GLY A 73 -12.61 5.89 10.91
CA GLY A 73 -11.30 6.37 11.32
C GLY A 73 -11.40 7.85 11.69
N ASP A 74 -10.96 8.22 12.90
CA ASP A 74 -10.78 9.63 13.23
C ASP A 74 -9.79 10.24 12.23
N GLU A 75 -10.15 11.38 11.63
CA GLU A 75 -9.34 12.07 10.59
C GLU A 75 -7.88 12.24 11.02
N VAL A 76 -7.64 12.57 12.29
CA VAL A 76 -6.28 12.73 12.83
C VAL A 76 -5.55 11.39 12.90
N LEU A 77 -6.25 10.31 13.25
CA LEU A 77 -5.67 8.96 13.29
C LEU A 77 -5.40 8.41 11.88
N LEU A 78 -6.22 8.80 10.90
CA LEU A 78 -6.04 8.47 9.49
C LEU A 78 -4.80 9.19 8.94
N GLU A 79 -4.68 10.50 9.14
CA GLU A 79 -3.51 11.29 8.75
C GLU A 79 -2.22 10.74 9.41
N ASP A 80 -2.25 10.48 10.72
CA ASP A 80 -1.11 9.90 11.45
C ASP A 80 -0.71 8.52 10.93
N PHE A 81 -1.69 7.74 10.44
CA PHE A 81 -1.45 6.43 9.86
C PHE A 81 -0.86 6.55 8.44
N GLU A 82 -1.40 7.43 7.62
CA GLU A 82 -0.90 7.76 6.29
C GLU A 82 0.56 8.22 6.33
N ASP A 83 0.87 9.21 7.17
CA ASP A 83 2.22 9.73 7.35
C ASP A 83 3.21 8.64 7.78
N CYS A 84 2.77 7.74 8.66
CA CYS A 84 3.57 6.60 9.09
C CYS A 84 3.89 5.65 7.93
N VAL A 85 2.89 5.30 7.13
CA VAL A 85 3.03 4.40 5.98
C VAL A 85 3.92 5.04 4.91
N ILE A 86 3.68 6.31 4.58
CA ILE A 86 4.48 7.09 3.62
C ILE A 86 5.94 7.14 4.08
N GLY A 87 6.20 7.46 5.35
CA GLY A 87 7.57 7.51 5.89
C GLY A 87 8.31 6.17 5.79
N MET A 88 7.63 5.05 6.02
CA MET A 88 8.25 3.72 5.86
C MET A 88 8.53 3.39 4.39
N LEU A 89 7.62 3.76 3.48
CA LEU A 89 7.76 3.55 2.04
C LEU A 89 8.87 4.41 1.44
N GLU A 90 9.02 5.65 1.89
CA GLU A 90 10.11 6.52 1.46
C GLU A 90 11.48 5.95 1.80
N VAL A 91 11.59 5.24 2.93
CA VAL A 91 12.82 4.56 3.31
C VAL A 91 13.06 3.34 2.42
N ALA A 92 12.05 2.47 2.27
CA ALA A 92 12.16 1.26 1.45
C ALA A 92 12.48 1.56 -0.03
N SER A 93 11.76 2.52 -0.61
CA SER A 93 11.89 2.86 -2.03
C SER A 93 13.25 3.44 -2.44
N ARG A 94 14.08 3.91 -1.49
CA ARG A 94 15.46 4.31 -1.77
C ARG A 94 16.35 3.14 -2.19
N GLU A 95 15.97 1.91 -1.84
CA GLU A 95 16.73 0.70 -2.14
C GLU A 95 16.19 -0.03 -3.39
N TRP A 96 15.09 0.43 -3.96
CA TRP A 96 14.52 -0.18 -5.16
C TRP A 96 15.35 0.12 -6.40
N SER A 97 15.47 -0.86 -7.29
CA SER A 97 16.24 -0.70 -8.52
C SER A 97 15.58 0.28 -9.49
N GLN A 98 16.38 0.98 -10.31
CA GLN A 98 15.87 1.89 -11.34
C GLN A 98 14.86 1.21 -12.29
N GLU A 99 15.09 -0.04 -12.67
CA GLU A 99 14.17 -0.78 -13.55
C GLU A 99 12.77 -0.96 -12.95
N VAL A 100 12.69 -1.11 -11.63
CA VAL A 100 11.43 -1.21 -10.90
C VAL A 100 10.77 0.16 -10.78
N THR A 101 11.55 1.20 -10.50
CA THR A 101 11.07 2.59 -10.46
C THR A 101 10.50 3.03 -11.80
N ASP A 102 11.19 2.73 -12.90
CA ASP A 102 10.74 3.07 -14.26
C ASP A 102 9.43 2.36 -14.63
N LEU A 103 9.20 1.15 -14.11
CA LEU A 103 7.98 0.37 -14.36
C LEU A 103 6.79 0.85 -13.53
N LEU A 104 7.03 1.38 -12.33
CA LEU A 104 6.00 1.94 -11.44
C LEU A 104 5.72 3.42 -11.72
N GLY A 105 6.62 4.11 -12.42
CA GLY A 105 6.58 5.57 -12.61
C GLY A 105 7.46 6.31 -11.61
N ASP A 106 8.11 7.38 -12.08
CA ASP A 106 9.07 8.21 -11.34
C ASP A 106 8.42 8.87 -10.09
N ASP A 107 7.12 9.16 -10.19
CA ASP A 107 6.28 9.70 -9.12
C ASP A 107 5.42 8.58 -8.51
N ARG A 108 6.01 7.87 -7.54
CA ARG A 108 5.40 6.80 -6.73
C ARG A 108 3.96 7.12 -6.29
N GLN A 109 2.95 6.64 -7.01
CA GLN A 109 1.56 6.67 -6.52
C GLN A 109 1.30 5.39 -5.71
N ILE A 110 1.62 5.46 -4.42
CA ILE A 110 1.12 4.48 -3.45
C ILE A 110 -0.17 5.06 -2.90
N ILE A 111 -1.24 4.31 -3.06
CA ILE A 111 -2.57 4.76 -2.71
C ILE A 111 -3.00 3.92 -1.54
N LEU A 112 -3.12 4.58 -0.41
CA LEU A 112 -3.69 3.98 0.76
C LEU A 112 -5.21 4.02 0.60
N LEU A 113 -5.83 2.85 0.63
CA LEU A 113 -7.28 2.72 0.60
C LEU A 113 -7.71 2.21 1.97
N ILE A 114 -8.38 3.08 2.70
CA ILE A 114 -8.87 2.76 4.03
C ILE A 114 -10.34 2.38 3.88
N ASN A 115 -10.72 1.20 4.39
CA ASN A 115 -12.12 0.78 4.41
C ASN A 115 -12.95 1.88 5.10
N GLY A 116 -13.76 2.60 4.32
CA GLY A 116 -14.52 3.76 4.79
C GLY A 116 -14.66 4.87 3.75
N GLU A 117 -13.69 5.03 2.84
CA GLU A 117 -13.81 5.99 1.74
C GLU A 117 -14.47 5.32 0.52
N GLU A 118 -15.73 5.69 0.26
CA GLU A 118 -16.40 5.38 -1.01
C GLU A 118 -15.70 6.18 -2.13
N TYR A 119 -15.42 5.49 -3.26
CA TYR A 119 -14.94 6.06 -4.52
C TYR A 119 -15.79 7.22 -5.03
#